data_AF-A0A3P8AM27-F1
#
_entry.id   AF-A0A3P8AM27-F1
#
_cell.length_a   1.000
_cell.length_b   1.000
_cell.length_c   1.000
_cell.angle_alpha   90.00
_cell.angle_beta   90.00
_cell.angle_gamma   90.00
#
_symmetry.space_group_name_H-M   'P 1'
#
loop_
_entity.id
_entity.type
_entity.pdbx_description
1 polymer ?
#
loop_
_entity_poly.entity_id
_entity_poly.type
_entity_poly.pdbx_seq_one_letter_code
_entity_poly.pdbx_strand_id
1 'polypeptide(L)'
;MFRLGDDLSAPPQVEANTASGSSTNDVSEKNVVVKMWRDGFSLDSGPLRSYTDPDASEFLNAIQNGQIPEELLKSAGGNMVNVMLEDHHHEAWQAPSAPKIIPFSGVGQMLGSPLPHLVSSVPTKVSISENHEPGVTVDDTKPVTQIQIRLPDGSR
;
A
#
# COMPACT_ATOMS: atom_id res chain seq x y z
N MET A 1 -2.15 39.23 73.50
CA MET A 1 -2.34 37.86 72.96
C MET A 1 -3.13 38.06 71.67
N PHE A 2 -2.72 37.69 70.45
CA PHE A 2 -1.87 36.63 69.92
C PHE A 2 -0.99 37.19 68.78
N ARG A 3 0.23 36.65 68.61
CA ARG A 3 1.10 36.90 67.44
C ARG A 3 0.85 35.79 66.43
N LEU A 4 0.28 36.13 65.28
CA LEU A 4 0.12 35.23 64.14
C LEU A 4 1.44 35.23 63.37
N GLY A 5 2.02 34.03 63.21
CA GLY A 5 3.22 33.76 62.41
C GLY A 5 3.10 34.28 60.98
N ASP A 6 4.21 34.74 60.40
CA ASP A 6 5.03 33.95 59.45
C ASP A 6 4.22 33.65 58.16
N ASP A 7 4.64 33.99 56.96
CA ASP A 7 5.98 34.27 56.44
C ASP A 7 5.85 35.00 55.10
N LEU A 8 6.93 35.69 54.74
CA LEU A 8 7.13 36.46 53.52
C LEU A 8 7.07 35.57 52.28
N SER A 9 6.36 35.99 51.21
CA SER A 9 6.92 36.09 49.85
C SER A 9 5.86 36.49 48.82
N ALA A 10 6.17 37.52 48.03
CA ALA A 10 5.56 37.85 46.74
C ALA A 10 6.71 37.88 45.71
N PRO A 11 6.51 38.00 44.37
CA PRO A 11 5.40 37.73 43.43
C PRO A 11 5.94 36.76 42.31
N PRO A 12 5.62 36.82 40.99
CA PRO A 12 4.44 37.15 40.21
C PRO A 12 3.87 35.92 39.42
N GLN A 13 2.65 36.04 38.89
CA GLN A 13 2.14 35.12 37.88
C GLN A 13 2.92 35.31 36.58
N VAL A 14 3.75 34.32 36.22
CA VAL A 14 4.25 34.17 34.86
C VAL A 14 3.24 33.33 34.09
N GLU A 15 2.54 33.97 33.17
CA GLU A 15 1.82 33.31 32.09
C GLU A 15 2.81 32.41 31.35
N ALA A 16 2.76 31.11 31.62
CA ALA A 16 3.40 30.11 30.79
C ALA A 16 2.57 29.99 29.50
N ASN A 17 2.77 30.95 28.60
CA ASN A 17 2.47 30.77 27.20
C ASN A 17 3.49 29.75 26.65
N THR A 18 3.29 28.47 26.98
CA THR A 18 4.03 27.37 26.39
C THR A 18 3.46 27.15 24.99
N ALA A 19 3.80 28.08 24.10
CA ALA A 19 3.93 27.81 22.68
C ALA A 19 5.09 26.82 22.50
N SER A 20 4.88 25.57 22.90
CA SER A 20 5.67 24.46 22.41
C SER A 20 4.96 23.96 21.17
N GLY A 21 5.23 24.64 20.05
CA GLY A 21 5.27 23.98 18.77
C GLY A 21 6.30 22.87 18.88
N SER A 22 5.88 21.69 19.32
CA SER A 22 6.60 20.47 18.96
C SER A 22 6.17 20.21 17.53
N SER A 23 6.97 20.73 16.60
CA SER A 23 7.15 20.08 15.31
C SER A 23 7.65 18.67 15.63
N THR A 24 6.74 17.75 15.91
CA THR A 24 7.06 16.33 15.90
C THR A 24 7.53 16.07 14.49
N ASN A 25 8.85 15.97 14.32
CA ASN A 25 9.41 15.30 13.15
C ASN A 25 8.63 14.00 13.04
N ASP A 26 7.76 13.89 12.03
CA ASP A 26 7.06 12.68 11.65
C ASP A 26 8.10 11.65 11.17
N VAL A 27 8.96 11.17 12.08
CA VAL A 27 9.74 9.96 11.86
C VAL A 27 8.70 8.87 11.81
N SER A 28 8.37 8.43 10.60
CA SER A 28 7.29 7.50 10.35
C SER A 28 7.71 6.13 10.89
N GLU A 29 7.42 5.88 12.15
CA GLU A 29 7.83 4.67 12.85
C GLU A 29 7.14 3.46 12.21
N LYS A 30 7.93 2.54 11.66
CA LYS A 30 7.42 1.37 10.96
C LYS A 30 7.45 0.16 11.88
N ASN A 31 6.26 -0.27 12.32
CA ASN A 31 6.12 -1.51 13.06
C ASN A 31 6.09 -2.69 12.08
N VAL A 32 6.88 -3.72 12.36
CA VAL A 32 6.96 -4.95 11.57
C VAL A 32 6.79 -6.13 12.52
N VAL A 33 5.76 -6.93 12.26
CA VAL A 33 5.48 -8.14 13.04
C VAL A 33 6.04 -9.35 12.29
N VAL A 34 6.95 -10.08 12.91
CA VAL A 34 7.51 -11.34 12.43
C VAL A 34 6.74 -12.47 13.09
N LYS A 35 6.01 -13.27 12.32
CA LYS A 35 5.26 -14.42 12.80
C LYS A 35 6.03 -15.69 12.50
N MET A 36 6.45 -16.42 13.51
CA MET A 36 7.12 -17.72 13.36
C MET A 36 6.09 -18.82 13.27
N TRP A 37 6.10 -19.59 12.19
CA TRP A 37 5.25 -20.76 11.97
C TRP A 37 6.09 -22.03 12.02
N ARG A 38 5.42 -23.18 12.00
CA ARG A 38 6.10 -24.48 11.97
C ARG A 38 7.01 -24.64 10.75
N ASP A 39 6.51 -24.25 9.58
CA ASP A 39 7.12 -24.51 8.28
C ASP A 39 7.98 -23.32 7.78
N GLY A 40 8.02 -22.21 8.53
CA GLY A 40 8.72 -20.98 8.14
C GLY A 40 8.30 -19.78 8.99
N PHE A 41 8.62 -18.56 8.57
CA PHE A 41 8.10 -17.34 9.20
C PHE A 41 7.50 -16.40 8.16
N SER A 42 6.55 -15.56 8.56
CA SER A 42 5.97 -14.52 7.70
C SER A 42 6.20 -13.14 8.29
N LEU A 43 6.33 -12.13 7.42
CA LEU A 43 6.50 -10.74 7.80
C LEU A 43 5.20 -9.98 7.57
N ASP A 44 4.58 -9.46 8.63
CA ASP A 44 3.30 -8.75 8.60
C ASP A 44 2.23 -9.58 7.85
N SER A 45 1.85 -9.14 6.65
CA SER A 45 0.89 -9.75 5.72
C SER A 45 1.58 -10.36 4.49
N GLY A 46 2.89 -10.60 4.58
CA GLY A 46 3.73 -11.12 3.52
C GLY A 46 3.68 -12.65 3.36
N PRO A 47 4.37 -13.17 2.33
CA PRO A 47 4.46 -14.61 2.09
C PRO A 47 5.23 -15.32 3.21
N LEU A 48 4.90 -16.60 3.43
CA LEU A 48 5.71 -17.49 4.26
C LEU A 48 7.09 -17.68 3.64
N ARG A 49 8.14 -17.48 4.44
CA ARG A 49 9.53 -17.79 4.10
C ARG A 49 10.00 -18.99 4.88
N SER A 50 10.62 -19.95 4.20
CA SER A 50 11.16 -21.13 4.84
C SER A 50 12.46 -20.81 5.57
N TYR A 51 12.72 -21.55 6.66
CA TYR A 51 13.98 -21.43 7.41
C TYR A 51 15.22 -21.88 6.62
N THR A 52 15.02 -22.56 5.50
CA THR A 52 16.09 -23.11 4.66
C THR A 52 16.70 -22.09 3.69
N ASP A 53 16.01 -20.97 3.44
CA ASP A 53 16.52 -19.94 2.53
C ASP A 53 17.65 -19.15 3.19
N PRO A 54 18.73 -18.82 2.45
CA PRO A 54 19.87 -18.09 3.00
C PRO A 54 19.48 -16.67 3.44
N ASP A 55 18.69 -15.94 2.64
CA ASP A 55 18.15 -14.63 3.00
C ASP A 55 17.28 -14.67 4.26
N ALA A 56 16.49 -15.74 4.42
CA ALA A 56 15.63 -15.92 5.58
C ALA A 56 16.45 -16.22 6.85
N SER A 57 17.53 -17.00 6.72
CA SER A 57 18.46 -17.29 7.80
C SER A 57 19.22 -16.03 8.24
N GLU A 58 19.67 -15.20 7.30
CA GLU A 58 20.34 -13.94 7.60
C GLU A 58 19.41 -12.98 8.37
N PHE A 59 18.14 -12.89 7.94
CA PHE A 59 17.11 -12.12 8.62
C PHE A 59 16.92 -12.55 10.08
N LEU A 60 16.81 -13.86 10.33
CA LEU A 60 16.64 -14.38 11.69
C LEU A 60 17.90 -14.18 12.54
N ASN A 61 19.09 -14.36 11.97
CA ASN A 61 20.35 -14.09 12.67
C ASN A 61 20.44 -12.63 13.10
N ALA A 62 20.06 -11.69 12.22
CA ALA A 62 20.03 -10.26 12.55
C ALA A 62 19.09 -10.01 13.74
N ILE A 63 17.87 -10.53 13.70
CA ILE A 63 16.90 -10.39 14.81
C ILE A 63 17.44 -11.03 16.09
N GLN A 64 18.03 -12.22 16.00
CA GLN A 64 18.59 -12.94 17.14
C GLN A 64 19.75 -12.16 17.80
N ASN A 65 20.54 -11.45 17.00
CA ASN A 65 21.62 -10.58 17.47
C ASN A 65 21.12 -9.19 17.94
N GLY A 66 19.82 -8.92 17.86
CA GLY A 66 19.24 -7.60 18.15
C GLY A 66 19.59 -6.53 17.12
N GLN A 67 20.02 -6.94 15.92
CA GLN A 67 20.28 -6.07 14.78
C GLN A 67 19.05 -5.96 13.88
N ILE A 68 18.90 -4.80 13.22
CA ILE A 68 17.81 -4.58 12.26
C ILE A 68 18.21 -5.25 10.92
N PRO A 69 17.40 -6.18 10.40
CA PRO A 69 17.67 -6.81 9.10
C PRO A 69 17.72 -5.79 7.96
N GLU A 70 18.62 -5.99 6.99
CA GLU A 70 18.78 -5.08 5.85
C GLU A 70 17.49 -4.87 5.05
N GLU A 71 16.65 -5.90 4.97
CA GLU A 71 15.39 -5.83 4.27
C GLU A 71 14.44 -4.82 4.90
N LEU A 72 14.38 -4.79 6.25
CA LEU A 72 13.57 -3.80 6.95
C LEU A 72 14.16 -2.41 6.77
N LEU A 73 15.48 -2.29 6.79
CA LEU A 73 16.16 -1.02 6.57
C LEU A 73 15.85 -0.43 5.18
N LYS A 74 15.92 -1.26 4.13
CA LYS A 74 15.54 -0.89 2.75
C LYS A 74 14.08 -0.50 2.66
N SER A 75 13.19 -1.25 3.31
CA SER A 75 11.75 -0.99 3.30
C SER A 75 11.32 0.23 4.13
N ALA A 76 12.14 0.63 5.11
CA ALA A 76 11.90 1.75 6.00
C ALA A 76 12.49 3.06 5.48
N GLY A 77 13.43 3.04 4.53
CA GLY A 77 13.95 4.24 3.88
C GLY A 77 14.55 5.26 4.84
N GLY A 78 15.15 4.80 5.96
CA GLY A 78 15.73 5.66 7.00
C GLY A 78 14.82 5.97 8.19
N ASN A 79 13.59 5.43 8.22
CA ASN A 79 12.72 5.54 9.39
C ASN A 79 13.07 4.52 10.48
N MET A 80 12.69 4.83 11.73
CA MET A 80 12.82 3.90 12.85
C MET A 80 11.90 2.70 12.64
N VAL A 81 12.46 1.50 12.78
CA VAL A 81 11.74 0.23 12.61
C VAL A 81 11.62 -0.47 13.95
N ASN A 82 10.39 -0.79 14.34
CA ASN A 82 10.13 -1.63 15.50
C ASN A 82 9.80 -3.05 15.05
N VAL A 83 10.56 -4.04 15.51
CA VAL A 83 10.35 -5.45 15.16
C VAL A 83 9.69 -6.16 16.33
N MET A 84 8.52 -6.75 16.09
CA MET A 84 7.80 -7.57 17.06
C MET A 84 7.87 -9.03 16.61
N LEU A 85 8.14 -9.95 17.52
CA LEU A 85 8.18 -11.38 17.22
C LEU A 85 6.95 -12.07 17.84
N GLU A 86 6.19 -12.78 17.01
CA GLU A 86 5.05 -13.58 17.43
C GLU A 86 5.33 -15.06 17.15
N ASP A 87 5.22 -15.90 18.17
CA ASP A 87 5.41 -17.34 18.04
C ASP A 87 4.07 -18.05 17.73
N HIS A 88 3.97 -18.58 16.52
CA HIS A 88 2.88 -19.40 16.00
C HIS A 88 3.39 -20.79 15.55
N HIS A 89 4.44 -21.33 16.17
CA HIS A 89 5.04 -22.62 15.77
C HIS A 89 4.07 -23.81 15.79
N HIS A 90 2.95 -23.71 16.50
CA HIS A 90 1.90 -24.73 16.56
C HIS A 90 0.82 -24.58 15.47
N GLU A 91 0.80 -23.47 14.73
CA GLU A 91 -0.14 -23.22 13.65
C GLU A 91 0.52 -23.41 12.28
N ALA A 92 -0.27 -23.88 11.32
CA ALA A 92 0.12 -23.88 9.92
C ALA A 92 -0.18 -22.50 9.33
N TRP A 93 0.78 -21.92 8.59
CA TRP A 93 0.57 -20.64 7.93
C TRP A 93 -0.58 -20.75 6.93
N GLN A 94 -1.58 -19.89 7.08
CA GLN A 94 -2.64 -19.71 6.10
C GLN A 94 -2.34 -18.44 5.31
N ALA A 95 -2.33 -18.56 3.98
CA ALA A 95 -2.15 -17.41 3.11
C ALA A 95 -3.20 -16.35 3.44
N PRO A 96 -2.81 -15.06 3.55
CA PRO A 96 -3.76 -13.99 3.78
C PRO A 96 -4.84 -14.07 2.71
N SER A 97 -6.11 -14.06 3.14
CA SER A 97 -7.26 -14.15 2.23
C SER A 97 -7.12 -13.09 1.15
N ALA A 98 -7.18 -13.52 -0.12
CA ALA A 98 -6.98 -12.64 -1.26
C ALA A 98 -7.84 -11.36 -1.09
N PRO A 99 -7.29 -10.18 -1.41
CA PRO A 99 -7.99 -8.92 -1.18
C PRO A 99 -9.36 -9.01 -1.84
N LYS A 100 -10.41 -8.81 -1.03
CA LYS A 100 -11.80 -8.88 -1.49
C LYS A 100 -11.95 -7.89 -2.64
N ILE A 101 -12.09 -8.42 -3.87
CA ILE A 101 -12.30 -7.60 -5.05
C ILE A 101 -13.53 -6.72 -4.79
N ILE A 102 -13.35 -5.40 -4.82
CA ILE A 102 -14.46 -4.45 -4.76
C ILE A 102 -14.88 -4.21 -6.21
N PRO A 103 -15.96 -4.85 -6.72
CA PRO A 103 -16.42 -4.59 -8.07
C PRO A 103 -16.88 -3.12 -8.18
N PHE A 104 -16.62 -2.50 -9.33
CA PHE A 104 -17.02 -1.12 -9.65
C PHE A 104 -16.32 0.00 -8.84
N SER A 105 -15.09 -0.19 -8.37
CA SER A 105 -14.25 0.90 -7.82
C SER A 105 -13.77 1.93 -8.88
N GLY A 106 -14.40 1.95 -10.06
CA GLY A 106 -14.10 2.90 -11.12
C GLY A 106 -15.00 4.15 -11.01
N VAL A 107 -14.47 5.30 -11.41
CA VAL A 107 -15.27 6.53 -11.53
C VAL A 107 -16.30 6.32 -12.65
N GLY A 108 -17.59 6.43 -12.32
CA GLY A 108 -18.67 6.29 -13.30
C GLY A 108 -18.69 7.44 -14.29
N GLN A 109 -18.53 7.17 -15.58
CA GLN A 109 -18.62 8.18 -16.63
C GLN A 109 -20.04 8.18 -17.21
N MET A 110 -20.81 9.24 -16.96
CA MET A 110 -22.17 9.39 -17.48
C MET A 110 -22.12 9.74 -18.96
N LEU A 111 -22.71 8.88 -19.81
CA LEU A 111 -22.80 9.10 -21.26
C LEU A 111 -24.06 9.93 -21.58
N GLY A 112 -24.01 11.22 -21.28
CA GLY A 112 -24.99 12.21 -21.73
C GLY A 112 -24.38 13.05 -22.87
N SER A 113 -24.82 12.80 -24.10
CA SER A 113 -24.33 13.42 -25.33
C SER A 113 -24.64 14.93 -25.43
N PRO A 114 -23.69 15.82 -25.76
CA PRO A 114 -23.98 16.97 -26.61
C PRO A 114 -24.05 16.47 -28.06
N LEU A 115 -25.23 16.63 -28.66
CA LEU A 115 -25.61 16.22 -30.03
C LEU A 115 -24.50 16.51 -31.06
N PRO A 116 -23.99 15.50 -31.81
CA PRO A 116 -23.10 15.77 -32.93
C PRO A 116 -23.87 16.34 -34.13
N HIS A 117 -23.25 17.32 -34.77
CA HIS A 117 -23.79 18.12 -35.85
C HIS A 117 -23.67 17.30 -37.14
N LEU A 118 -24.79 16.95 -37.78
CA LEU A 118 -24.77 16.19 -39.04
C LEU A 118 -24.25 17.06 -40.19
N VAL A 119 -23.04 16.77 -40.68
CA VAL A 119 -22.59 17.18 -42.01
C VAL A 119 -22.84 16.01 -42.98
N SER A 120 -23.74 16.22 -43.94
CA SER A 120 -24.02 15.29 -45.02
C SER A 120 -22.84 15.25 -45.99
N SER A 121 -22.22 14.09 -46.16
CA SER A 121 -21.21 13.85 -47.19
C SER A 121 -21.56 12.57 -47.95
N VAL A 122 -21.66 12.70 -49.26
CA VAL A 122 -22.01 11.67 -50.24
C VAL A 122 -20.96 10.54 -50.28
N PRO A 123 -21.35 9.29 -50.59
CA PRO A 123 -20.42 8.17 -50.55
C PRO A 123 -19.46 8.21 -51.74
N THR A 124 -18.19 8.50 -51.49
CA THR A 124 -17.11 8.22 -52.43
C THR A 124 -16.54 6.85 -52.10
N LYS A 125 -16.68 5.91 -53.03
CA LYS A 125 -16.04 4.60 -53.02
C LYS A 125 -14.52 4.80 -53.06
N VAL A 126 -13.85 4.59 -51.94
CA VAL A 126 -12.38 4.52 -51.85
C VAL A 126 -11.98 3.09 -51.55
N SER A 127 -11.19 2.53 -52.46
CA SER A 127 -10.58 1.21 -52.36
C SER A 127 -9.71 1.11 -51.12
N ILE A 128 -9.98 0.10 -50.30
CA ILE A 128 -9.25 -0.21 -49.08
C ILE A 128 -7.91 -0.81 -49.52
N SER A 129 -6.83 -0.02 -49.50
CA SER A 129 -5.48 -0.58 -49.51
C SER A 129 -5.16 -0.98 -48.07
N GLU A 130 -4.80 -2.25 -47.88
CA GLU A 130 -4.32 -2.81 -46.62
C GLU A 130 -3.13 -2.00 -46.10
N ASN A 131 -3.37 -1.14 -45.10
CA ASN A 131 -2.33 -0.62 -44.23
C ASN A 131 -2.53 -1.27 -42.85
N HIS A 132 -1.95 -2.45 -42.68
CA HIS A 132 -1.92 -3.17 -41.43
C HIS A 132 -1.01 -2.39 -40.46
N GLU A 133 -1.61 -1.61 -39.56
CA GLU A 133 -0.93 -1.08 -38.37
C GLU A 133 -0.36 -2.27 -37.57
N PRO A 134 0.81 -2.11 -36.89
CA PRO A 134 1.55 -3.24 -36.35
C PRO A 134 0.67 -4.04 -35.39
N GLY A 135 0.47 -5.32 -35.74
CA GLY A 135 -0.30 -6.25 -34.92
C GLY A 135 0.14 -6.18 -33.47
N VAL A 136 -0.81 -6.02 -32.56
CA VAL A 136 -0.52 -5.97 -31.13
C VAL A 136 0.09 -7.32 -30.71
N THR A 137 1.31 -7.29 -30.20
CA THR A 137 1.97 -8.50 -29.69
C THR A 137 1.32 -8.87 -28.36
N VAL A 138 0.48 -9.89 -28.36
CA VAL A 138 -0.19 -10.41 -27.16
C VAL A 138 0.78 -11.34 -26.43
N ASP A 139 0.90 -11.17 -25.11
CA ASP A 139 1.72 -11.99 -24.24
C ASP A 139 0.85 -13.11 -23.64
N ASP A 140 1.03 -14.34 -24.13
CA ASP A 140 0.26 -15.52 -23.73
C ASP A 140 0.51 -15.99 -22.29
N THR A 141 1.48 -15.40 -21.57
CA THR A 141 1.74 -15.73 -20.16
C THR A 141 0.82 -14.97 -19.19
N LYS A 142 0.08 -13.98 -19.71
CA LYS A 142 -0.83 -13.14 -18.93
C LYS A 142 -2.27 -13.62 -19.08
N PRO A 143 -3.12 -13.40 -18.06
CA PRO A 143 -4.53 -13.72 -18.14
C PRO A 143 -5.20 -12.94 -19.28
N VAL A 144 -5.78 -13.68 -20.23
CA VAL A 144 -6.56 -13.12 -21.34
C VAL A 144 -8.05 -13.11 -21.00
N THR A 145 -8.78 -12.14 -21.55
CA THR A 145 -10.24 -12.04 -21.41
C THR A 145 -10.89 -11.80 -22.78
N GLN A 146 -12.11 -12.31 -22.97
CA GLN A 146 -12.86 -12.19 -24.22
C GLN A 146 -13.87 -11.05 -24.11
N ILE A 147 -13.93 -10.21 -25.14
CA ILE A 147 -14.85 -9.06 -25.20
C ILE A 147 -15.80 -9.26 -26.37
N GLN A 148 -17.10 -9.09 -26.11
CA GLN A 148 -18.12 -9.02 -27.16
C GLN A 148 -18.53 -7.56 -27.37
N ILE A 149 -18.40 -7.08 -28.61
CA ILE A 149 -18.83 -5.74 -29.00
C ILE A 149 -20.24 -5.86 -29.59
N ARG A 150 -21.16 -5.00 -29.16
CA ARG A 150 -22.46 -4.83 -29.81
C ARG A 150 -22.53 -3.40 -30.31
N LEU A 151 -22.60 -3.25 -31.62
CA LEU A 151 -22.70 -1.95 -32.25
C LEU A 151 -24.14 -1.45 -32.15
N PRO A 152 -24.36 -0.12 -32.10
CA PRO A 152 -25.70 0.46 -32.04
C PRO A 152 -26.51 0.23 -33.33
N ASP A 153 -25.87 -0.22 -34.41
CA ASP A 153 -26.54 -0.62 -35.66
C ASP A 153 -27.07 -2.07 -35.62
N GLY A 154 -26.86 -2.79 -34.50
CA GLY A 154 -27.26 -4.19 -34.34
C GLY A 154 -26.26 -5.21 -34.88
N SER A 155 -25.15 -4.77 -35.46
CA SER A 155 -24.05 -5.63 -35.90
C SER A 155 -23.19 -6.11 -34.72
N ARG A 156 -22.53 -7.25 -34.89
CA ARG A 156 -21.72 -7.94 -33.88
C ARG A 156 -20.25 -7.93 -34.27
#